data_AF-A0A1K0GL61-F1
#
_entry.id   AF-A0A1K0GL61-F1
#
_cell.length_a   1.000
_cell.length_b   1.000
_cell.length_c   1.000
_cell.angle_alpha   90.00
_cell.angle_beta   90.00
_cell.angle_gamma   90.00
#
_symmetry.space_group_name_H-M   'P 1'
#
loop_
_entity.id
_entity.type
_entity.pdbx_description
1 polymer ?
#
loop_
_entity_poly.entity_id
_entity_poly.type
_entity_poly.pdbx_seq_one_letter_code
_entity_poly.pdbx_strand_id
1 'polypeptide(L)'
;MLDAGYEAPRIARLLRDLPVEIMGRLRSDRVLRRATPLRVYQAQGGRPAKHGGEFVFGDPATWGAEHMVTVTRRYGQVQAQAWDRLHPRLTRRAAWVSHDEPLPLIAGTAIRLTVDHLPSRGLENKLS
;
A
#
# COMPACT_ATOMS: atom_id res chain seq x y z
N MET A 1 3.81 8.11 11.66
CA MET A 1 3.60 6.67 11.38
C MET A 1 2.19 6.30 11.81
N LEU A 2 1.44 5.58 10.97
CA LEU A 2 0.04 5.20 11.22
C LEU A 2 -0.10 3.68 11.36
N ASP A 3 -1.08 3.22 12.13
CA ASP A 3 -1.41 1.79 12.23
C ASP A 3 -2.69 1.43 11.46
N ALA A 4 -2.93 0.13 11.28
CA ALA A 4 -3.99 -0.51 10.50
C ALA A 4 -5.42 -0.03 10.78
N GLY A 5 -5.66 0.65 11.91
CA GLY A 5 -6.94 1.29 12.25
C GLY A 5 -7.13 2.71 11.68
N TYR A 6 -6.07 3.34 11.17
CA TYR A 6 -6.12 4.69 10.60
C TYR A 6 -6.17 4.67 9.07
N GLU A 7 -6.96 5.58 8.50
CA GLU A 7 -7.11 5.76 7.05
C GLU A 7 -5.92 6.56 6.47
N ALA A 8 -4.76 5.92 6.36
CA ALA A 8 -3.53 6.52 5.82
C ALA A 8 -3.72 7.27 4.48
N PRO A 9 -4.52 6.78 3.51
CA PRO A 9 -4.80 7.52 2.29
C PRO A 9 -5.44 8.90 2.55
N ARG A 10 -6.36 9.01 3.52
CA ARG A 10 -6.97 10.30 3.87
C ARG A 10 -5.93 11.27 4.40
N ILE A 11 -5.09 10.82 5.34
CA ILE A 11 -4.06 11.67 5.94
C ILE A 11 -3.05 12.12 4.87
N ALA A 12 -2.65 11.22 3.97
CA ALA A 12 -1.82 11.56 2.82
C ALA A 12 -2.48 12.62 1.91
N ARG A 13 -3.79 12.53 1.67
CA ARG A 13 -4.52 13.55 0.91
C ARG A 13 -4.55 14.90 1.60
N LEU A 14 -4.75 14.94 2.92
CA LEU A 14 -4.82 16.18 3.69
C LEU A 14 -3.46 16.90 3.75
N LEU A 15 -2.37 16.14 3.71
CA LEU A 15 -1.01 16.67 3.85
C LEU A 15 -0.27 16.78 2.50
N ARG A 16 -0.99 16.63 1.38
CA ARG A 16 -0.41 16.53 0.02
C ARG A 16 0.46 17.72 -0.40
N ASP A 17 0.25 18.89 0.19
CA ASP A 17 0.93 20.14 -0.16
C ASP A 17 2.07 20.45 0.84
N LEU A 18 2.35 19.53 1.77
CA LEU A 18 3.46 19.59 2.72
C LEU A 18 4.58 18.62 2.29
N PRO A 19 5.86 18.93 2.59
CA PRO A 19 6.99 18.07 2.26
C PRO A 19 7.13 16.90 3.26
N VAL A 20 6.05 16.12 3.43
CA VAL A 20 5.99 15.01 4.39
C VAL A 20 5.56 13.72 3.70
N GLU A 21 6.18 12.61 4.10
CA GLU A 21 5.78 11.28 3.66
C GLU A 21 5.04 10.54 4.78
N ILE A 22 3.98 9.82 4.40
CA ILE A 22 3.14 9.08 5.33
C ILE A 22 3.41 7.59 5.19
N MET A 23 4.00 6.99 6.23
CA MET A 23 4.15 5.55 6.36
C MET A 23 3.09 5.00 7.33
N GLY A 24 2.39 3.95 6.91
CA GLY A 24 1.43 3.26 7.75
C GLY A 24 1.33 1.77 7.48
N ARG A 25 1.01 0.99 8.52
CA ARG A 25 0.69 -0.43 8.39
C ARG A 25 -0.73 -0.58 7.86
N LEU A 26 -0.90 -1.42 6.86
CA LEU A 26 -2.20 -1.74 6.28
C LEU A 26 -2.66 -3.13 6.76
N ARG A 27 -3.97 -3.31 6.90
CA ARG A 27 -4.55 -4.62 7.24
C ARG A 27 -4.28 -5.63 6.11
N SER A 28 -4.09 -6.90 6.46
CA SER A 28 -3.80 -7.99 5.51
C SER A 28 -4.96 -8.35 4.59
N ASP A 29 -6.18 -7.93 4.92
CA ASP A 29 -7.38 -8.14 4.11
C ASP A 29 -7.63 -7.04 3.07
N ARG A 30 -6.69 -6.07 2.92
CA ARG A 30 -6.86 -4.97 1.98
C ARG A 30 -6.62 -5.40 0.54
N VAL A 31 -7.40 -4.79 -0.34
CA VAL A 31 -7.23 -4.84 -1.79
C VAL A 31 -6.88 -3.44 -2.29
N LEU A 32 -5.74 -3.32 -2.95
CA LEU A 32 -5.34 -2.13 -3.69
C LEU A 32 -5.60 -2.32 -5.18
N ARG A 33 -5.47 -1.24 -5.93
CA ARG A 33 -5.66 -1.18 -7.38
C ARG A 33 -4.44 -0.57 -8.03
N ARG A 34 -4.13 -1.03 -9.24
CA ARG A 34 -3.14 -0.39 -10.11
C ARG A 34 -3.73 0.80 -10.85
N ALA A 35 -2.86 1.65 -11.37
CA ALA A 35 -3.24 2.59 -12.42
C ALA A 35 -3.88 1.84 -13.59
N THR A 36 -4.91 2.43 -14.19
CA THR A 36 -5.44 1.92 -15.45
C THR A 36 -4.35 2.07 -16.52
N PRO A 37 -3.97 0.99 -17.24
CA PRO A 37 -3.00 1.10 -18.31
C PRO A 37 -3.48 2.10 -19.37
N LEU A 38 -2.54 2.85 -19.96
CA LEU A 38 -2.85 3.75 -21.06
C LEU A 38 -3.50 2.94 -22.20
N ARG A 39 -4.73 3.30 -22.57
CA ARG A 39 -5.39 2.68 -23.72
C ARG A 39 -4.91 3.33 -25.01
N VAL A 40 -4.70 2.52 -26.03
CA VAL A 40 -4.78 2.97 -27.42
C VAL A 40 -6.26 3.30 -27.69
N TYR A 41 -6.54 4.51 -28.16
CA TYR A 41 -7.91 4.98 -28.40
C TYR A 41 -8.66 4.00 -29.32
N GLN A 42 -9.84 3.54 -28.88
CA GLN A 42 -10.77 2.76 -29.68
C GLN A 42 -12.08 3.52 -29.75
N ALA A 43 -12.50 3.92 -30.96
CA ALA A 43 -13.69 4.75 -31.18
C ALA A 43 -14.99 4.08 -30.70
N GLN A 44 -15.02 2.75 -30.60
CA GLN A 44 -16.16 1.96 -30.13
C GLN A 44 -16.05 1.56 -28.63
N GLY A 45 -14.98 1.97 -27.95
CA GLY A 45 -14.72 1.59 -26.56
C GLY A 45 -15.51 2.45 -25.56
N GLY A 46 -16.11 1.80 -24.55
CA GLY A 46 -16.74 2.50 -23.42
C GLY A 46 -15.73 3.27 -22.53
N ARG A 47 -16.27 4.09 -21.62
CA ARG A 47 -15.49 4.94 -20.68
C ARG A 47 -14.34 4.14 -20.05
N PRO A 48 -13.10 4.65 -20.07
CA PRO A 48 -11.98 3.97 -19.46
C PRO A 48 -12.25 3.64 -17.99
N ALA A 49 -11.88 2.43 -17.58
CA ALA A 49 -11.95 2.05 -16.18
C ALA A 49 -11.08 3.00 -15.35
N LYS A 50 -11.57 3.42 -14.18
CA LYS A 50 -10.80 4.28 -13.27
C LYS A 50 -9.66 3.53 -12.56
N HIS A 51 -9.77 2.21 -12.45
CA HIS A 51 -8.83 1.35 -11.75
C HIS A 51 -8.36 0.24 -12.69
N GLY A 52 -7.06 -0.09 -12.61
CA GLY A 52 -6.50 -1.29 -13.22
C GLY A 52 -6.74 -2.54 -12.37
N GLY A 53 -5.88 -3.54 -12.59
CA GLY A 53 -5.91 -4.82 -11.89
C GLY A 53 -5.85 -4.70 -10.36
N GLU A 54 -6.31 -5.73 -9.69
CA GLU A 54 -6.27 -5.85 -8.23
C GLU A 54 -4.87 -6.22 -7.74
N PHE A 55 -4.56 -5.76 -6.53
CA PHE A 55 -3.45 -6.20 -5.71
C PHE A 55 -4.04 -6.60 -4.36
N VAL A 56 -4.22 -7.90 -4.14
CA VAL A 56 -4.85 -8.45 -2.95
C VAL A 56 -3.76 -8.87 -1.98
N PHE A 57 -3.76 -8.30 -0.79
CA PHE A 57 -2.69 -8.55 0.19
C PHE A 57 -2.61 -10.03 0.62
N GLY A 58 -3.76 -10.71 0.65
CA GLY A 58 -3.84 -12.14 0.96
C GLY A 58 -3.60 -13.09 -0.21
N ASP A 59 -3.40 -12.59 -1.43
CA ASP A 59 -3.21 -13.43 -2.62
C ASP A 59 -1.96 -13.00 -3.43
N PRO A 60 -0.83 -13.71 -3.22
CA PRO A 60 0.42 -13.45 -3.93
C PRO A 60 0.34 -13.52 -5.45
N ALA A 61 -0.61 -14.27 -6.02
CA ALA A 61 -0.76 -14.38 -7.47
C ALA A 61 -1.14 -13.04 -8.13
N THR A 62 -1.70 -12.10 -7.35
CA THR A 62 -2.09 -10.78 -7.82
C THR A 62 -0.96 -9.73 -7.76
N TRP A 63 0.15 -10.04 -7.10
CA TRP A 63 1.18 -9.03 -6.80
C TRP A 63 2.00 -8.60 -8.02
N GLY A 64 2.10 -9.46 -9.03
CA GLY A 64 2.89 -9.20 -10.24
C GLY A 64 4.36 -8.92 -9.93
N ALA A 65 5.06 -8.29 -10.87
CA ALA A 65 6.46 -7.94 -10.72
C ALA A 65 6.67 -6.91 -9.61
N GLU A 66 7.64 -7.19 -8.75
CA GLU A 66 8.15 -6.26 -7.73
C GLU A 66 9.10 -5.23 -8.35
N HIS A 67 9.11 -4.03 -7.81
CA HIS A 67 10.01 -2.96 -8.26
C HIS A 67 11.37 -3.00 -7.57
N MET A 68 11.44 -3.56 -6.35
CA MET A 68 12.69 -3.64 -5.60
C MET A 68 12.63 -4.80 -4.61
N VAL A 69 13.76 -5.51 -4.49
CA VAL A 69 14.02 -6.50 -3.43
C VAL A 69 15.34 -6.17 -2.75
N THR A 70 15.32 -6.09 -1.42
CA THR A 70 16.54 -5.91 -0.61
C THR A 70 16.59 -6.95 0.51
N VAL A 71 17.74 -7.60 0.68
CA VAL A 71 18.01 -8.53 1.80
C VAL A 71 18.96 -7.88 2.80
N THR A 72 18.57 -7.82 4.08
CA THR A 72 19.45 -7.31 5.17
C THR A 72 19.64 -8.37 6.25
N ARG A 73 20.74 -8.32 7.02
CA ARG A 73 21.13 -9.35 8.01
C ARG A 73 20.90 -8.96 9.48
N ARG A 74 20.44 -7.73 9.77
CA ARG A 74 20.39 -7.19 11.15
C ARG A 74 19.36 -7.87 12.06
N TYR A 75 18.41 -8.63 11.48
CA TYR A 75 17.29 -9.28 12.16
C TYR A 75 17.05 -10.73 11.64
N GLY A 76 18.12 -11.43 11.23
CA GLY A 76 18.00 -12.56 10.30
C GLY A 76 17.94 -12.06 8.84
N GLN A 77 17.69 -12.93 7.86
CA GLN A 77 17.42 -12.49 6.50
C GLN A 77 16.08 -11.74 6.48
N VAL A 78 16.12 -10.47 6.12
CA VAL A 78 14.93 -9.64 5.92
C VAL A 78 14.79 -9.35 4.43
N GLN A 79 13.75 -9.88 3.79
CA GLN A 79 13.42 -9.57 2.41
C GLN A 79 12.37 -8.44 2.38
N ALA A 80 12.75 -7.29 1.83
CA ALA A 80 11.83 -6.19 1.55
C ALA A 80 11.43 -6.22 0.08
N GLN A 81 10.14 -6.39 -0.21
CA GLN A 81 9.56 -6.31 -1.56
C GLN A 81 8.70 -5.05 -1.66
N ALA A 82 8.78 -4.33 -2.78
CA ALA A 82 8.00 -3.11 -2.98
C ALA A 82 7.26 -3.08 -4.32
N TRP A 83 6.04 -2.54 -4.30
CA TRP A 83 5.22 -2.28 -5.47
C TRP A 83 4.73 -0.84 -5.44
N ASP A 84 5.09 -0.05 -6.46
CA ASP A 84 4.69 1.35 -6.54
C ASP A 84 3.33 1.54 -7.22
N ARG A 85 2.85 2.79 -7.21
CA ARG A 85 1.66 3.26 -7.94
C ARG A 85 0.41 2.41 -7.67
N LEU A 86 0.30 1.91 -6.45
CA LEU A 86 -0.88 1.24 -5.94
C LEU A 86 -1.77 2.26 -5.20
N HIS A 87 -3.09 2.11 -5.32
CA HIS A 87 -4.04 2.98 -4.62
C HIS A 87 -5.25 2.18 -4.10
N PRO A 88 -5.84 2.58 -2.96
CA PRO A 88 -7.08 1.99 -2.51
C PRO A 88 -8.23 2.37 -3.44
N ARG A 89 -9.24 1.51 -3.54
CA ARG A 89 -10.53 1.91 -4.10
C ARG A 89 -11.32 2.64 -3.01
N LEU A 90 -11.29 3.97 -3.05
CA LEU A 90 -12.09 4.79 -2.15
C LEU A 90 -13.58 4.64 -2.46
N THR A 91 -14.40 4.66 -1.39
CA THR A 91 -15.86 4.71 -1.47
C THR A 91 -16.36 5.94 -0.72
N ARG A 92 -17.53 6.48 -1.07
CA ARG A 92 -18.17 7.59 -0.35
C ARG A 92 -18.73 7.12 0.99
N ARG A 93 -17.86 6.72 1.91
CA ARG A 93 -18.15 6.24 3.26
C ARG A 93 -17.10 6.76 4.24
N ALA A 94 -17.42 6.69 5.53
CA ALA A 94 -16.58 7.16 6.62
C ALA A 94 -16.05 8.58 6.36
N ALA A 95 -14.73 8.70 6.23
CA ALA A 95 -14.08 9.98 6.04
C ALA A 95 -14.46 10.69 4.72
N TRP A 96 -14.98 9.96 3.74
CA TRP A 96 -15.29 10.48 2.40
C TRP A 96 -16.78 10.77 2.16
N VAL A 97 -17.61 10.75 3.22
CA VAL A 97 -19.07 10.98 3.10
C VAL A 97 -19.38 12.37 2.53
N SER A 98 -18.75 13.41 3.06
CA SER A 98 -18.98 14.80 2.66
C SER A 98 -18.03 15.29 1.56
N HIS A 99 -17.47 14.37 0.74
CA HIS A 99 -16.58 14.77 -0.35
C HIS A 99 -17.36 14.95 -1.65
N ASP A 100 -17.51 16.21 -2.06
CA ASP A 100 -18.34 16.61 -3.21
C ASP A 100 -17.68 16.33 -4.56
N GLU A 101 -16.35 16.42 -4.62
CA GLU A 101 -15.56 16.13 -5.84
C GLU A 101 -15.46 14.62 -6.15
N PRO A 102 -15.01 14.26 -7.37
CA PRO A 102 -14.63 12.89 -7.68
C PRO A 102 -13.58 12.37 -6.69
N LEU A 103 -13.82 11.19 -6.12
CA LEU A 103 -12.88 10.59 -5.16
C LEU A 103 -11.47 10.53 -5.78
N PRO A 104 -10.43 11.02 -5.10
CA PRO A 104 -9.09 11.06 -5.66
C PRO A 104 -8.52 9.65 -5.84
N LEU A 105 -7.55 9.52 -6.74
CA LEU A 105 -6.62 8.40 -6.75
C LEU A 105 -5.40 8.81 -5.95
N ILE A 106 -5.18 8.15 -4.82
CA ILE A 106 -4.07 8.44 -3.91
C ILE A 106 -3.10 7.29 -4.03
N ALA A 107 -2.14 7.47 -4.94
CA ALA A 107 -1.10 6.48 -5.20
C ALA A 107 -0.08 6.45 -4.07
N GLY A 108 0.44 5.28 -3.78
CA GLY A 108 1.53 5.04 -2.85
C GLY A 108 2.27 3.76 -3.18
N THR A 109 3.24 3.45 -2.34
CA THR A 109 4.07 2.24 -2.46
C THR A 109 3.68 1.26 -1.37
N ALA A 110 3.31 0.04 -1.75
CA ALA A 110 3.17 -1.06 -0.81
C ALA A 110 4.53 -1.71 -0.59
N ILE A 111 4.93 -1.88 0.68
CA ILE A 111 6.17 -2.55 1.06
C ILE A 111 5.80 -3.75 1.94
N ARG A 112 6.23 -4.94 1.53
CA ARG A 112 6.14 -6.16 2.31
C ARG A 112 7.51 -6.48 2.89
N LEU A 113 7.57 -6.68 4.20
CA LEU A 113 8.75 -7.16 4.90
C LEU A 113 8.52 -8.61 5.32
N THR A 114 9.38 -9.52 4.87
CA THR A 114 9.45 -10.90 5.34
C THR A 114 10.73 -11.04 6.16
N VAL A 115 10.62 -11.55 7.38
CA VAL A 115 11.74 -11.75 8.30
C VAL A 115 11.79 -13.20 8.74
N ASP A 116 12.99 -13.76 8.88
CA ASP A 116 13.18 -15.14 9.36
C ASP A 116 12.67 -15.32 10.80
N HIS A 117 12.95 -14.35 11.66
CA HIS A 117 12.48 -14.35 13.04
C HIS A 117 12.31 -12.91 13.53
N LEU A 118 11.25 -12.70 14.32
CA LEU A 118 11.12 -11.47 15.10
C LEU A 118 12.03 -11.59 16.33
N PRO A 119 12.63 -10.50 16.82
CA PRO A 119 13.40 -10.55 18.06
C PRO A 119 12.51 -11.08 19.18
N SER A 120 12.95 -12.16 19.83
CA SER A 120 12.39 -12.57 21.11
C SER A 120 12.53 -11.38 22.06
N ARG A 121 11.43 -11.02 22.74
CA ARG A 121 11.47 -10.04 23.83
C ARG A 121 12.60 -10.46 24.79
N GLY A 122 13.51 -9.54 25.08
CA GLY A 122 14.87 -9.84 25.52
C GLY A 122 15.02 -10.95 26.57
N LEU A 123 15.97 -11.84 26.34
CA LEU A 123 16.64 -12.52 27.44
C LEU A 123 17.45 -11.44 28.18
N GLU A 124 16.92 -11.02 29.31
CA GLU A 124 17.73 -10.44 30.37
C GLU A 124 18.84 -11.44 30.68
N ASN A 125 20.07 -11.10 30.29
CA ASN A 125 21.26 -11.76 30.82
C ASN A 125 21.29 -11.51 32.33
N LYS A 126 20.78 -12.47 33.11
CA LYS A 126 21.25 -12.67 34.48
C LYS A 126 22.33 -13.74 34.44
N LEU A 127 23.57 -13.27 34.24
CA LEU A 127 24.75 -13.93 34.78
C LEU A 127 25.10 -13.18 36.07
N SER A 128 24.77 -13.80 37.20
CA SER A 128 25.48 -13.73 38.48
C SER A 128 24.80 -14.68 39.45
#